data_AF-A0A2D0I401-F1
#
_entry.id   AF-A0A2D0I401-F1
#
_cell.length_a   1.000
_cell.length_b   1.000
_cell.length_c   1.000
_cell.angle_alpha   90.00
_cell.angle_beta   90.00
_cell.angle_gamma   90.00
#
_symmetry.space_group_name_H-M   'P 1'
#
loop_
_entity.id
_entity.type
_entity.pdbx_description
1 polymer ?
#
loop_
_entity_poly.entity_id
_entity_poly.type
_entity_poly.pdbx_seq_one_letter_code
_entity_poly.pdbx_strand_id
1 'polypeptide(L)'
;MIKNILFDFDGVILDSMKIKGDGFKELFKDYSEENIKILEAYHYANGGTSRFEKIEYFFQKILNKEITQNEILHLADQFGKIIESKIFDQN
;
A
#
# COMPACT_ATOMS: atom_id res chain seq x y z
N MET A 1 -11.66 34.53 -11.38
CA MET A 1 -12.63 33.73 -10.61
C MET A 1 -12.41 32.28 -10.96
N ILE A 2 -12.09 31.41 -9.99
CA ILE A 2 -11.92 29.98 -10.23
C ILE A 2 -13.31 29.39 -10.51
N LYS A 3 -13.44 28.62 -11.60
CA LYS A 3 -14.72 28.05 -12.04
C LYS A 3 -14.91 26.60 -11.60
N ASN A 4 -13.83 25.83 -11.47
CA ASN A 4 -13.85 24.42 -11.08
C ASN A 4 -12.64 24.08 -10.22
N ILE A 5 -12.83 23.18 -9.26
CA ILE A 5 -11.75 22.59 -8.44
C ILE A 5 -11.96 21.07 -8.49
N LEU A 6 -10.89 20.34 -8.80
CA LEU A 6 -10.85 18.88 -8.81
C LEU A 6 -9.96 18.45 -7.64
N PHE A 7 -10.53 17.72 -6.69
CA PHE A 7 -9.79 17.16 -5.57
C PHE A 7 -9.44 15.71 -5.84
N ASP A 8 -8.19 15.36 -5.64
CA ASP A 8 -7.82 13.96 -5.42
C ASP A 8 -8.27 13.53 -4.01
N PHE A 9 -8.28 12.24 -3.74
CA PHE A 9 -8.62 11.69 -2.43
C PHE A 9 -7.39 11.52 -1.56
N ASP A 10 -6.36 10.84 -2.07
CA ASP A 10 -5.19 10.42 -1.30
C ASP A 10 -4.26 11.60 -0.97
N GLY A 11 -4.00 11.83 0.31
CA GLY A 11 -3.17 12.95 0.79
C GLY A 11 -3.83 14.33 0.65
N VAL A 12 -5.05 14.40 0.11
CA VAL A 12 -5.81 15.64 -0.10
C VAL A 12 -7.07 15.68 0.77
N ILE A 13 -7.93 14.66 0.65
CA ILE A 13 -9.14 14.52 1.48
C ILE A 13 -8.84 13.67 2.71
N LEU A 14 -8.04 12.62 2.56
CA LEU A 14 -7.62 11.72 3.63
C LEU A 14 -6.11 11.55 3.60
N ASP A 15 -5.43 11.56 4.75
CA ASP A 15 -4.03 11.14 4.87
C ASP A 15 -3.91 9.60 4.75
N SER A 16 -4.34 9.10 3.60
CA SER A 16 -4.39 7.70 3.26
C SER A 16 -3.00 7.14 2.95
N MET A 17 -1.98 8.00 2.73
CA MET A 17 -0.60 7.57 2.53
C MET A 17 -0.07 6.88 3.77
N LYS A 18 -0.23 7.49 4.95
CA LYS A 18 0.18 6.84 6.19
C LYS A 18 -0.60 5.55 6.44
N ILE A 19 -1.92 5.56 6.28
CA ILE A 19 -2.79 4.39 6.51
C ILE A 19 -2.38 3.23 5.59
N LYS A 20 -2.12 3.51 4.31
CA LYS A 20 -1.68 2.49 3.34
C LYS A 20 -0.27 1.99 3.65
N GLY A 21 0.65 2.87 4.05
CA GLY A 21 1.99 2.50 4.51
C GLY A 21 1.90 1.51 5.69
N ASP A 22 1.11 1.83 6.71
CA ASP A 22 0.87 0.95 7.86
C ASP A 22 0.18 -0.36 7.45
N GLY A 23 -0.72 -0.32 6.46
CA GLY A 23 -1.35 -1.50 5.89
C GLY A 23 -0.36 -2.44 5.19
N PHE A 24 0.65 -1.91 4.48
CA PHE A 24 1.69 -2.73 3.85
C PHE A 24 2.63 -3.35 4.88
N LYS A 25 2.97 -2.61 5.94
CA LYS A 25 3.72 -3.15 7.08
C LYS A 25 3.01 -4.33 7.71
N GLU A 26 1.70 -4.22 7.90
CA GLU A 26 0.89 -5.30 8.47
C GLU A 26 0.76 -6.49 7.52
N LEU A 27 0.50 -6.25 6.23
CA LEU A 27 0.39 -7.29 5.21
C LEU A 27 1.66 -8.15 5.13
N PHE A 28 2.83 -7.53 5.28
CA PHE A 28 4.14 -8.19 5.16
C PHE A 28 4.87 -8.34 6.50
N LYS A 29 4.16 -8.29 7.62
CA LYS A 29 4.76 -8.34 8.98
C LYS A 29 5.63 -9.56 9.27
N ASP A 30 5.42 -10.65 8.54
CA ASP A 30 6.17 -11.90 8.71
C ASP A 30 7.49 -11.93 7.91
N TYR A 31 7.78 -10.86 7.16
CA TYR A 31 9.05 -10.66 6.45
C TYR A 31 10.03 -9.81 7.29
N SER A 32 11.30 -9.78 6.89
CA SER A 32 12.32 -9.00 7.61
C SER A 32 11.99 -7.51 7.63
N GLU A 33 12.32 -6.85 8.74
CA GLU A 33 12.14 -5.40 8.88
C GLU A 33 12.86 -4.60 7.79
N GLU A 34 14.01 -5.10 7.31
CA GLU A 34 14.75 -4.47 6.22
C GLU A 34 13.93 -4.45 4.92
N ASN A 35 13.30 -5.57 4.55
CA ASN A 35 12.46 -5.65 3.36
C ASN A 35 11.25 -4.73 3.48
N ILE A 36 10.63 -4.67 4.66
CA ILE A 36 9.50 -3.78 4.95
C ILE A 36 9.92 -2.31 4.84
N LYS A 37 11.11 -1.93 5.34
CA LYS A 37 11.63 -0.56 5.22
C LYS A 37 11.87 -0.15 3.77
N ILE A 38 12.37 -1.05 2.93
CA ILE A 38 12.55 -0.77 1.50
C ILE A 38 11.19 -0.55 0.83
N LEU A 39 10.19 -1.38 1.15
CA LEU A 39 8.83 -1.21 0.65
C LEU A 39 8.21 0.11 1.11
N GLU A 40 8.41 0.49 2.37
CA GLU A 40 7.92 1.75 2.93
C GLU A 40 8.54 2.95 2.21
N ALA A 41 9.85 2.95 2.00
CA ALA A 41 10.53 3.98 1.22
C ALA A 41 9.96 4.07 -0.21
N TYR A 42 9.76 2.92 -0.86
CA TYR A 42 9.12 2.85 -2.17
C TYR A 42 7.69 3.41 -2.14
N HIS A 43 6.90 3.09 -1.10
CA HIS A 43 5.53 3.53 -0.95
C HIS A 43 5.40 5.06 -0.93
N TYR A 44 6.23 5.74 -0.13
CA TYR A 44 6.18 7.20 0.02
C TYR A 44 6.84 7.93 -1.15
N ALA A 45 7.87 7.34 -1.78
CA ALA A 45 8.48 7.91 -2.98
C ALA A 45 7.55 7.79 -4.21
N ASN A 46 6.68 6.78 -4.23
CA ASN A 46 5.77 6.47 -5.34
C ASN A 46 4.30 6.53 -4.86
N GLY A 47 3.90 7.72 -4.42
CA GLY A 47 2.49 8.04 -4.17
C GLY A 47 1.65 7.83 -5.44
N GLY A 48 0.43 7.33 -5.30
CA GLY A 48 -0.48 7.04 -6.42
C GLY A 48 -0.27 5.70 -7.14
N THR A 49 0.85 5.00 -6.91
CA THR A 49 1.07 3.64 -7.45
C THR A 49 0.08 2.63 -6.85
N SER A 50 -0.44 1.73 -7.69
CA SER A 50 -1.46 0.76 -7.30
C SER A 50 -0.96 -0.25 -6.26
N ARG A 51 -1.88 -0.83 -5.50
CA ARG A 51 -1.54 -1.87 -4.51
C ARG A 51 -0.94 -3.12 -5.16
N PHE A 52 -1.42 -3.47 -6.37
CA PHE A 52 -0.96 -4.64 -7.12
C PHE A 52 0.51 -4.48 -7.54
N GLU A 53 0.88 -3.31 -8.05
CA GLU A 53 2.27 -3.00 -8.41
C GLU A 53 3.18 -2.97 -7.18
N LYS A 54 2.71 -2.46 -6.03
CA LYS A 54 3.50 -2.48 -4.79
C LYS A 54 3.74 -3.91 -4.28
N ILE A 55 2.74 -4.78 -4.40
CA ILE A 55 2.88 -6.21 -4.06
C ILE A 55 3.86 -6.88 -5.04
N GLU A 56 3.69 -6.68 -6.34
CA GLU A 56 4.60 -7.25 -7.34
C GLU A 56 6.05 -6.77 -7.14
N TYR A 57 6.24 -5.47 -6.89
CA TYR A 57 7.55 -4.86 -6.58
C TYR A 57 8.18 -5.51 -5.34
N PHE A 58 7.40 -5.74 -4.28
CA PHE A 58 7.89 -6.39 -3.08
C PHE A 58 8.49 -7.78 -3.37
N PHE A 59 7.78 -8.60 -4.14
CA PHE A 59 8.28 -9.94 -4.45
C PHE A 59 9.44 -9.90 -5.44
N GLN A 60 9.29 -9.20 -6.56
CA GLN A 60 10.26 -9.26 -7.64
C GLN A 60 11.54 -8.46 -7.37
N LYS A 61 11.43 -7.29 -6.72
CA LYS A 61 12.56 -6.37 -6.53
C LYS A 61 13.18 -6.44 -5.15
N ILE A 62 12.38 -6.68 -4.11
CA ILE A 62 12.89 -6.76 -2.74
C ILE A 62 13.26 -8.20 -2.40
N LEU A 63 12.35 -9.16 -2.62
CA LEU A 63 12.61 -10.56 -2.30
C LEU A 63 13.36 -11.35 -3.37
N ASN A 64 13.47 -10.80 -4.59
CA ASN A 64 13.97 -11.52 -5.78
C ASN A 64 13.24 -12.86 -6.01
N LYS A 65 11.91 -12.85 -5.85
CA LYS A 65 11.04 -14.01 -6.04
C LYS A 65 9.99 -13.72 -7.09
N GLU A 66 9.64 -14.75 -7.85
CA GLU A 66 8.46 -14.71 -8.71
C GLU A 66 7.19 -14.73 -7.85
N ILE A 67 6.13 -14.12 -8.38
CA ILE A 67 4.80 -14.14 -7.80
C ILE A 67 3.77 -14.23 -8.93
N THR A 68 2.76 -15.04 -8.74
CA THR A 68 1.68 -15.23 -9.71
C THR A 68 0.60 -14.16 -9.55
N GLN A 69 -0.20 -13.96 -10.61
CA GLN A 69 -1.36 -13.07 -10.57
C GLN A 69 -2.37 -13.46 -9.46
N ASN A 70 -2.59 -14.76 -9.23
CA ASN A 70 -3.51 -15.22 -8.19
C ASN A 70 -3.01 -14.87 -6.78
N GLU A 71 -1.70 -14.99 -6.52
CA GLU A 71 -1.10 -14.59 -5.25
C GLU A 71 -1.17 -13.07 -5.05
N ILE A 72 -0.91 -12.29 -6.11
CA ILE A 72 -1.06 -10.82 -6.08
C ILE A 72 -2.52 -10.45 -5.71
N LEU A 73 -3.50 -11.07 -6.36
CA LEU A 73 -4.92 -10.81 -6.10
C LEU A 73 -5.29 -11.18 -4.67
N HIS A 74 -4.81 -12.31 -4.16
CA HIS A 74 -5.04 -12.74 -2.78
C HIS A 74 -4.48 -11.74 -1.77
N LEU A 75 -3.23 -11.31 -1.94
CA LEU A 75 -2.58 -10.33 -1.08
C LEU A 75 -3.27 -8.95 -1.17
N ALA A 76 -3.76 -8.57 -2.35
CA ALA A 76 -4.48 -7.32 -2.55
C ALA A 76 -5.85 -7.31 -1.85
N ASP A 77 -6.54 -8.45 -1.80
CA ASP A 77 -7.76 -8.64 -1.01
C ASP A 77 -7.48 -8.56 0.49
N GLN A 78 -6.44 -9.24 0.97
CA GLN A 78 -5.99 -9.14 2.36
C GLN A 78 -5.63 -7.70 2.74
N PHE A 79 -4.90 -6.99 1.87
CA PHE A 79 -4.63 -5.58 2.04
C PHE A 79 -5.92 -4.75 2.14
N GLY A 80 -6.91 -5.02 1.31
CA GLY A 80 -8.22 -4.37 1.37
C GLY A 80 -8.87 -4.49 2.75
N LYS A 81 -8.89 -5.72 3.31
CA LYS A 81 -9.43 -5.99 4.66
C LYS A 81 -8.64 -5.29 5.77
N ILE A 82 -7.32 -5.24 5.66
CA ILE A 82 -6.46 -4.51 6.60
C ILE A 82 -6.80 -3.02 6.57
N ILE A 83 -6.94 -2.42 5.38
CA ILE A 83 -7.27 -1.00 5.23
C ILE A 83 -8.68 -0.70 5.75
N GLU A 84 -9.64 -1.57 5.45
CA GLU A 84 -11.00 -1.46 5.98
C GLU A 84 -10.98 -1.43 7.52
N SER A 85 -10.29 -2.38 8.14
CA SER A 85 -10.11 -2.40 9.60
C SER A 85 -9.50 -1.09 10.10
N LYS A 86 -8.40 -0.62 9.50
CA LYS A 86 -7.69 0.60 9.93
C LYS A 86 -8.50 1.90 9.76
N ILE A 87 -9.42 1.95 8.80
CA ILE A 87 -10.28 3.13 8.58
C ILE A 87 -11.41 3.17 9.62
N PHE A 88 -11.95 2.02 10.00
CA PHE A 88 -13.09 1.93 10.91
C PHE A 88 -12.73 1.68 12.38
N ASP A 89 -11.49 1.28 12.69
CA ASP A 89 -10.98 1.22 14.06
C ASP A 89 -10.76 2.65 14.59
N GLN A 90 -11.74 3.16 15.34
CA GLN A 90 -11.65 4.38 16.14
C GLN A 90 -11.32 4.03 17.60
N ASN A 91 -10.14 3.45 17.85
CA ASN A 91 -9.58 3.37 19.21
C ASN A 91 -8.57 4.48 19.44
#